data_AF-A0A414U663-F1
#
_entry.id   AF-A0A414U663-F1
#
_cell.length_a   1.000
_cell.length_b   1.000
_cell.length_c   1.000
_cell.angle_alpha   90.00
_cell.angle_beta   90.00
_cell.angle_gamma   90.00
#
_symmetry.space_group_name_H-M   'P 1'
#
loop_
_entity.id
_entity.type
_entity.pdbx_description
1 polymer ?
#
loop_
_entity_poly.entity_id
_entity_poly.type
_entity_poly.pdbx_seq_one_letter_code
_entity_poly.pdbx_strand_id
1 'polypeptide(L)'
;MKFYNIKDEYINYLKKYDAKVVDNKKGKRPYVGVVLEIDGIKYYTPFTSPKEKHRKMKNTKDFRKINQGIYGAINFNNMIPVVESALLLIDIDAMEDSKYQRLLQNQYKCIKADREQIQLTAKRLRDTLFKKDEELNGNDKKIKERCCDLPLLEEVVKHYGNH
;
A
#
# COMPACT_ATOMS: atom_id res chain seq x y z
N MET A 1 -5.13 -8.46 -8.86
CA MET A 1 -4.00 -7.83 -8.13
C MET A 1 -2.79 -8.72 -8.25
N LYS A 2 -1.60 -8.13 -8.31
CA LYS A 2 -0.29 -8.79 -8.35
C LYS A 2 0.61 -8.17 -7.25
N PHE A 3 1.70 -8.84 -6.93
CA PHE A 3 2.68 -8.36 -5.96
C PHE A 3 3.88 -7.75 -6.67
N TYR A 4 4.38 -6.67 -6.12
CA TYR A 4 5.47 -5.90 -6.69
C TYR A 4 6.44 -5.48 -5.58
N ASN A 5 7.72 -5.41 -5.91
CA ASN A 5 8.60 -4.45 -5.28
C ASN A 5 8.56 -3.15 -6.08
N ILE A 6 8.95 -2.05 -5.44
CA ILE A 6 9.06 -0.73 -6.09
C ILE A 6 10.55 -0.36 -6.10
N LYS A 7 11.03 0.33 -7.12
CA LYS A 7 12.43 0.81 -7.15
C LYS A 7 12.72 1.74 -5.97
N ASP A 8 13.86 1.54 -5.31
CA ASP A 8 14.26 2.40 -4.17
C ASP A 8 14.43 3.86 -4.58
N GLU A 9 14.90 4.14 -5.80
CA GLU A 9 14.99 5.48 -6.38
C GLU A 9 13.64 6.20 -6.42
N TYR A 10 12.57 5.50 -6.81
CA TYR A 10 11.22 6.04 -6.84
C TYR A 10 10.69 6.32 -5.43
N ILE A 11 10.93 5.40 -4.48
CA ILE A 11 10.56 5.61 -3.08
C ILE A 11 11.30 6.80 -2.49
N ASN A 12 12.61 6.92 -2.74
CA ASN A 12 13.42 8.05 -2.31
C ASN A 12 12.96 9.36 -2.94
N TYR A 13 12.52 9.34 -4.21
CA TYR A 13 11.91 10.47 -4.86
C TYR A 13 10.64 10.95 -4.13
N LEU A 14 9.66 10.05 -3.89
CA LEU A 14 8.44 10.42 -3.17
C LEU A 14 8.72 10.91 -1.74
N LYS A 15 9.70 10.31 -1.05
CA LYS A 15 10.11 10.71 0.31
C LYS A 15 10.64 12.14 0.41
N LYS A 16 11.07 12.75 -0.69
CA LYS A 16 11.44 14.19 -0.71
C LYS A 16 10.23 15.10 -0.47
N TYR A 17 9.03 14.62 -0.81
CA TYR A 17 7.78 15.38 -0.71
C TYR A 17 6.93 14.95 0.48
N ASP A 18 6.93 13.66 0.83
CA ASP A 18 6.22 13.16 2.01
C ASP A 18 7.06 12.14 2.79
N ALA A 19 7.50 12.55 3.99
CA ALA A 19 8.30 11.73 4.89
C ALA A 19 7.56 10.48 5.43
N LYS A 20 6.23 10.40 5.28
CA LYS A 20 5.43 9.24 5.70
C LYS A 20 5.51 8.08 4.70
N VAL A 21 6.01 8.33 3.48
CA VAL A 21 6.27 7.28 2.51
C VAL A 21 7.23 6.26 3.12
N VAL A 22 6.75 5.03 3.26
CA VAL A 22 7.44 4.01 4.03
C VAL A 22 8.73 3.54 3.35
N ASP A 23 9.78 3.32 4.15
CA ASP A 23 11.00 2.71 3.65
C ASP A 23 10.77 1.32 3.07
N ASN A 24 11.32 1.13 1.88
CA ASN A 24 11.18 -0.08 1.07
C ASN A 24 12.12 -1.22 1.51
N LYS A 25 12.93 -0.99 2.56
CA LYS A 25 13.88 -1.96 3.14
C LYS A 25 14.83 -2.55 2.09
N LYS A 26 15.46 -1.70 1.28
CA LYS A 26 16.36 -2.09 0.17
C LYS A 26 15.63 -2.94 -0.88
N GLY A 27 14.50 -2.45 -1.40
CA GLY A 27 13.72 -3.18 -2.40
C GLY A 27 12.97 -4.43 -1.90
N LYS A 28 12.92 -4.72 -0.60
CA LYS A 28 12.34 -5.98 -0.07
C LYS A 28 10.91 -5.87 0.41
N ARG A 29 10.37 -4.67 0.57
CA ARG A 29 8.98 -4.50 1.01
C ARG A 29 8.04 -4.82 -0.16
N PRO A 30 7.14 -5.80 -0.01
CA PRO A 30 6.20 -6.11 -1.07
C PRO A 30 4.99 -5.17 -1.01
N TYR A 31 4.53 -4.80 -2.19
CA TYR A 31 3.35 -4.00 -2.44
C TYR A 31 2.34 -4.86 -3.20
N VAL A 32 1.06 -4.62 -2.94
CA VAL A 32 -0.01 -5.18 -3.76
C VAL A 32 -0.66 -4.06 -4.57
N GLY A 33 -0.94 -4.35 -5.82
CA GLY A 33 -1.69 -3.45 -6.68
C GLY A 33 -2.18 -4.12 -7.96
N VAL A 34 -2.91 -3.41 -8.81
CA VAL A 34 -3.46 -2.07 -8.55
C VAL A 34 -4.61 -2.17 -7.52
N VAL A 35 -4.57 -1.38 -6.44
CA VAL A 35 -5.64 -1.36 -5.43
C VAL A 35 -6.70 -0.29 -5.71
N LEU A 36 -6.33 0.76 -6.41
CA LEU A 36 -7.23 1.81 -6.88
C LEU A 36 -6.66 2.39 -8.18
N GLU A 37 -7.53 2.66 -9.14
CA GLU A 37 -7.20 3.41 -10.35
C GLU A 37 -8.23 4.51 -10.50
N ILE A 38 -7.77 5.75 -10.59
CA ILE A 38 -8.61 6.94 -10.75
C ILE A 38 -7.83 7.98 -11.55
N ASP A 39 -8.46 8.55 -12.57
CA ASP A 39 -7.85 9.54 -13.47
C ASP A 39 -6.48 9.09 -14.06
N GLY A 40 -6.36 7.80 -14.36
CA GLY A 40 -5.14 7.18 -14.88
C GLY A 40 -4.03 6.94 -13.85
N ILE A 41 -4.23 7.34 -12.59
CA ILE A 41 -3.28 7.14 -11.49
C ILE A 41 -3.54 5.79 -10.83
N LYS A 42 -2.51 4.93 -10.81
CA LYS A 42 -2.56 3.59 -10.22
C LYS A 42 -1.92 3.57 -8.84
N TYR A 43 -2.67 3.06 -7.87
CA TYR A 43 -2.25 2.97 -6.48
C TYR A 43 -1.81 1.57 -6.07
N TYR A 44 -0.79 1.56 -5.21
CA TYR A 44 -0.20 0.37 -4.63
C TYR A 44 -0.09 0.57 -3.12
N THR A 45 -0.30 -0.50 -2.35
CA THR A 45 -0.24 -0.44 -0.88
C THR A 45 0.73 -1.51 -0.36
N PRO A 46 1.60 -1.17 0.60
CA PRO A 46 2.51 -2.13 1.18
C PRO A 46 1.76 -3.07 2.11
N PHE A 47 2.16 -4.34 2.07
CA PHE A 47 1.72 -5.32 3.05
C PHE A 47 2.92 -5.87 3.82
N THR A 48 2.63 -6.53 4.93
CA THR A 48 3.65 -6.96 5.89
C THR A 48 3.43 -8.38 6.34
N SER A 49 4.51 -9.06 6.69
CA SER A 49 4.48 -10.38 7.32
C SER A 49 3.72 -10.37 8.66
N PRO A 50 3.31 -11.54 9.16
CA PRO A 50 2.64 -11.68 10.44
C PRO A 50 3.44 -11.08 11.59
N LYS A 51 2.73 -10.40 12.49
CA LYS A 51 3.23 -9.93 13.79
C LYS A 51 2.16 -10.25 14.82
N GLU A 52 2.56 -10.50 16.06
CA GLU A 52 1.61 -10.89 17.12
C GLU A 52 0.44 -9.90 17.24
N LYS A 53 0.74 -8.59 17.17
CA LYS A 53 -0.26 -7.53 17.21
C LYS A 53 -1.33 -7.63 16.11
N HIS A 54 -1.00 -8.15 14.93
CA HIS A 54 -1.95 -8.21 13.81
C HIS A 54 -3.16 -9.10 14.11
N ARG A 55 -3.00 -10.11 14.98
CA ARG A 55 -4.12 -10.97 15.40
C ARG A 55 -5.13 -10.23 16.28
N LYS A 56 -4.63 -9.29 17.09
CA LYS A 56 -5.40 -8.49 18.06
C LYS A 56 -6.00 -7.23 17.41
N MET A 57 -5.36 -6.68 16.38
CA MET A 57 -5.83 -5.48 15.68
C MET A 57 -7.17 -5.70 14.96
N LYS A 58 -7.99 -4.66 14.93
CA LYS A 58 -9.23 -4.63 14.14
C LYS A 58 -8.94 -4.09 12.74
N ASN A 59 -9.76 -4.48 11.76
CA ASN A 59 -9.75 -3.80 10.47
C ASN A 59 -10.27 -2.37 10.69
N THR A 60 -9.59 -1.38 10.10
CA THR A 60 -9.95 0.05 10.15
C THR A 60 -9.98 0.61 8.73
N LYS A 61 -10.29 1.90 8.56
CA LYS A 61 -10.33 2.53 7.22
C LYS A 61 -8.97 2.48 6.50
N ASP A 62 -7.88 2.30 7.25
CA ASP A 62 -6.51 2.39 6.78
C ASP A 62 -5.67 1.11 7.02
N PHE A 63 -6.28 0.06 7.58
CA PHE A 63 -5.60 -1.20 7.92
C PHE A 63 -6.50 -2.40 7.70
N ARG A 64 -5.95 -3.48 7.12
CA ARG A 64 -6.68 -4.72 6.90
C ARG A 64 -5.82 -5.95 7.16
N LYS A 65 -6.34 -6.85 7.99
CA LYS A 65 -5.73 -8.16 8.27
C LYS A 65 -5.79 -9.07 7.05
N ILE A 66 -4.73 -9.84 6.83
CA ILE A 66 -4.71 -10.96 5.89
C ILE A 66 -4.93 -12.23 6.70
N ASN A 67 -6.02 -12.95 6.42
CA ASN A 67 -6.42 -14.16 7.14
C ASN A 67 -6.41 -13.99 8.67
N GLN A 68 -7.24 -13.08 9.19
CA GLN A 68 -7.30 -12.77 10.63
C GLN A 68 -5.95 -12.39 11.28
N GLY A 69 -4.99 -11.91 10.48
CA GLY A 69 -3.65 -11.51 10.94
C GLY A 69 -2.64 -12.65 10.92
N ILE A 70 -3.07 -13.87 10.60
CA ILE A 70 -2.21 -15.08 10.51
C ILE A 70 -1.17 -14.91 9.39
N TYR A 71 -1.54 -14.25 8.29
CA TYR A 71 -0.65 -13.97 7.16
C TYR A 71 -0.24 -12.51 7.08
N GLY A 72 -0.41 -11.75 8.17
CA GLY A 72 0.00 -10.35 8.24
C GLY A 72 -1.11 -9.37 7.89
N ALA A 73 -0.75 -8.25 7.31
CA ALA A 73 -1.69 -7.13 7.10
C ALA A 73 -1.27 -6.18 5.98
N ILE A 74 -2.26 -5.52 5.39
CA ILE A 74 -2.17 -4.45 4.41
C ILE A 74 -2.28 -3.10 5.13
N ASN A 75 -1.39 -2.16 4.80
CA ASN A 75 -1.34 -0.84 5.43
C ASN A 75 -1.70 0.25 4.42
N PHE A 76 -3.00 0.54 4.29
CA PHE A 76 -3.51 1.54 3.34
C PHE A 76 -3.09 2.97 3.70
N ASN A 77 -2.77 3.25 4.96
CA ASN A 77 -2.19 4.55 5.34
C ASN A 77 -0.86 4.85 4.61
N ASN A 78 -0.16 3.81 4.12
CA ASN A 78 1.09 3.95 3.36
C ASN A 78 0.89 3.64 1.86
N MET A 79 -0.34 3.70 1.37
CA MET A 79 -0.65 3.61 -0.06
C MET A 79 -0.01 4.78 -0.82
N ILE A 80 0.52 4.51 -2.01
CA ILE A 80 1.17 5.52 -2.86
C ILE A 80 0.78 5.33 -4.33
N PRO A 81 0.74 6.41 -5.13
CA PRO A 81 0.69 6.29 -6.58
C PRO A 81 2.04 5.80 -7.09
N VAL A 82 2.05 4.97 -8.14
CA VAL A 82 3.28 4.40 -8.69
C VAL A 82 3.22 4.39 -10.22
N VAL A 83 4.28 4.90 -10.85
CA VAL A 83 4.47 4.79 -12.30
C VAL A 83 4.90 3.38 -12.70
N GLU A 84 4.48 2.93 -13.89
CA GLU A 84 4.78 1.57 -14.36
C GLU A 84 6.29 1.27 -14.41
N SER A 85 7.11 2.26 -14.80
CA SER A 85 8.57 2.13 -14.88
C SER A 85 9.27 1.92 -13.54
N ALA A 86 8.58 2.15 -12.41
CA ALA A 86 9.09 1.94 -11.06
C ALA A 86 8.68 0.58 -10.46
N LEU A 87 7.84 -0.20 -11.14
CA LEU A 87 7.34 -1.48 -10.66
C LEU A 87 8.31 -2.62 -11.00
N LEU A 88 8.52 -3.50 -10.04
CA LEU A 88 9.29 -4.74 -10.17
C LEU A 88 8.35 -5.89 -9.80
N LEU A 89 7.89 -6.67 -10.78
CA LEU A 89 6.98 -7.78 -10.52
C LEU A 89 7.68 -8.83 -9.64
N ILE A 90 7.01 -9.27 -8.57
CA ILE A 90 7.48 -10.39 -7.75
C ILE A 90 7.07 -11.68 -8.43
N ASP A 91 8.05 -12.44 -8.91
CA ASP A 91 7.87 -13.83 -9.29
C ASP A 91 7.97 -14.70 -8.03
N ILE A 92 6.81 -15.10 -7.49
CA ILE A 92 6.73 -15.89 -6.26
C ILE A 92 7.26 -17.30 -6.52
N ASP A 93 7.08 -17.86 -7.71
CA ASP A 93 7.40 -19.26 -8.00
C ASP A 93 8.91 -19.46 -8.21
N ALA A 94 9.63 -18.41 -8.62
CA ALA A 94 11.08 -18.39 -8.77
C ALA A 94 11.88 -18.11 -7.46
N MET A 95 11.21 -18.00 -6.31
CA MET A 95 11.87 -17.64 -5.04
C MET A 95 12.63 -18.81 -4.40
N GLU A 96 13.88 -18.59 -4.01
CA GLU A 96 14.72 -19.60 -3.33
C GLU A 96 14.31 -19.85 -1.87
N ASP A 97 13.87 -18.83 -1.14
CA ASP A 97 13.40 -18.97 0.24
C ASP A 97 12.00 -19.60 0.28
N SER A 98 11.98 -20.93 0.36
CA SER A 98 10.75 -21.74 0.37
C SER A 98 9.75 -21.35 1.47
N LYS A 99 10.24 -20.89 2.63
CA LYS A 99 9.37 -20.47 3.75
C LYS A 99 8.71 -19.14 3.42
N TYR A 100 9.47 -18.18 2.91
CA TYR A 100 8.95 -16.89 2.52
C TYR A 100 8.05 -16.99 1.28
N GLN A 101 8.42 -17.83 0.31
CA GLN A 101 7.61 -18.18 -0.85
C GLN A 101 6.22 -18.70 -0.43
N ARG A 102 6.17 -19.71 0.45
CA ARG A 102 4.91 -20.26 0.95
C ARG A 102 4.07 -19.21 1.68
N LEU A 103 4.70 -18.31 2.43
CA LEU A 103 3.99 -17.19 3.05
C LEU A 103 3.37 -16.26 1.99
N LEU A 104 4.13 -15.87 0.97
CA LEU A 104 3.63 -15.00 -0.12
C LEU A 104 2.52 -15.66 -0.92
N GLN A 105 2.61 -16.96 -1.23
CA GLN A 105 1.53 -17.70 -1.90
C GLN A 105 0.23 -17.68 -1.08
N ASN A 106 0.33 -17.89 0.24
CA ASN A 106 -0.82 -17.82 1.14
C ASN A 106 -1.39 -16.39 1.23
N GLN A 107 -0.53 -15.38 1.33
CA GLN A 107 -0.94 -13.97 1.29
C GLN A 107 -1.65 -13.65 -0.02
N TYR A 108 -1.12 -14.10 -1.16
CA TYR A 108 -1.68 -13.89 -2.48
C TYR A 108 -3.08 -14.49 -2.59
N LYS A 109 -3.25 -15.75 -2.16
CA LYS A 109 -4.55 -16.42 -2.15
C LYS A 109 -5.59 -15.63 -1.34
N CYS A 110 -5.24 -15.22 -0.12
CA CYS A 110 -6.15 -14.47 0.75
C CYS A 110 -6.47 -13.07 0.19
N ILE A 111 -5.46 -12.35 -0.32
CA ILE A 111 -5.63 -11.02 -0.89
C ILE A 111 -6.48 -11.06 -2.16
N LYS A 112 -6.26 -12.07 -3.02
CA LYS A 112 -7.05 -12.25 -4.25
C LYS A 112 -8.53 -12.54 -3.93
N ALA A 113 -8.79 -13.37 -2.93
CA ALA A 113 -10.15 -13.65 -2.47
C ALA A 113 -10.85 -12.42 -1.85
N ASP A 114 -10.09 -11.48 -1.31
CA ASP A 114 -10.57 -10.29 -0.60
C ASP A 114 -10.46 -9.00 -1.43
N ARG A 115 -10.29 -9.16 -2.76
CA ARG A 115 -9.98 -8.09 -3.71
C ARG A 115 -10.97 -6.92 -3.61
N GLU A 116 -12.26 -7.20 -3.65
CA GLU A 116 -13.31 -6.17 -3.69
C GLU A 116 -13.26 -5.26 -2.46
N GLN A 117 -13.07 -5.87 -1.27
CA GLN A 117 -12.98 -5.12 -0.03
C GLN A 117 -11.70 -4.31 0.06
N ILE A 118 -10.58 -4.81 -0.48
CA ILE A 118 -9.33 -4.07 -0.59
C ILE A 118 -9.51 -2.83 -1.47
N GLN A 119 -10.12 -2.98 -2.64
CA GLN A 119 -10.37 -1.85 -3.55
C GLN A 119 -11.35 -0.84 -2.93
N LEU A 120 -12.41 -1.31 -2.28
CA LEU A 120 -13.36 -0.46 -1.56
C LEU A 120 -12.69 0.30 -0.41
N THR A 121 -11.78 -0.35 0.33
CA THR A 121 -11.02 0.28 1.42
C THR A 121 -10.11 1.38 0.87
N ALA A 122 -9.34 1.08 -0.19
CA ALA A 122 -8.46 2.04 -0.83
C ALA A 122 -9.23 3.26 -1.36
N LYS A 123 -10.36 3.04 -2.05
CA LYS A 123 -11.21 4.12 -2.57
C LYS A 123 -11.73 5.01 -1.44
N ARG A 124 -12.37 4.42 -0.41
CA ARG A 124 -12.92 5.19 0.72
C ARG A 124 -11.85 5.96 1.48
N LEU A 125 -10.66 5.39 1.64
CA LEU A 125 -9.55 6.08 2.28
C LEU A 125 -9.13 7.28 1.43
N ARG A 126 -8.87 7.11 0.12
CA ARG A 126 -8.53 8.22 -0.77
C ARG A 126 -9.59 9.32 -0.71
N ASP A 127 -10.87 8.98 -0.87
CA ASP A 127 -11.96 9.96 -0.81
C ASP A 127 -11.97 10.74 0.51
N THR A 128 -11.58 10.10 1.62
CA THR A 128 -11.45 10.77 2.92
C THR A 128 -10.23 11.71 2.97
N LEU A 129 -9.09 11.31 2.39
CA LEU A 129 -7.86 12.10 2.40
C LEU A 129 -7.95 13.36 1.52
N PHE A 130 -8.82 13.36 0.51
CA PHE A 130 -9.07 14.50 -0.38
C PHE A 130 -10.07 15.53 0.17
N LYS A 131 -10.77 15.21 1.27
CA LYS A 131 -11.67 16.17 1.94
C LYS A 131 -10.90 17.23 2.70
N LYS A 132 -11.50 18.41 2.83
CA LYS A 132 -10.99 19.47 3.71
C LYS A 132 -11.16 19.07 5.17
N ASP A 133 -10.32 19.62 6.05
CA ASP A 133 -10.30 19.23 7.45
C ASP A 133 -11.59 19.59 8.21
N GLU A 134 -12.32 20.60 7.76
CA GLU A 134 -13.62 20.97 8.33
C GLU A 134 -14.70 19.90 8.08
N GLU A 135 -14.54 19.08 7.03
CA GLU A 135 -15.48 18.00 6.67
C GLU A 135 -15.18 16.69 7.41
N LEU A 136 -14.07 16.61 8.14
CA LEU A 136 -13.61 15.40 8.80
C LEU A 136 -14.02 15.36 10.27
N ASN A 137 -14.56 14.23 10.70
CA ASN A 137 -14.69 13.94 12.14
C ASN A 137 -13.31 13.70 12.78
N GLY A 138 -13.25 13.74 14.12
CA GLY A 138 -11.98 13.60 14.84
C GLY A 138 -11.22 12.29 14.61
N ASN A 139 -11.91 11.20 14.28
CA ASN A 139 -11.25 9.94 13.93
C ASN A 139 -10.62 10.00 12.53
N ASP A 140 -11.31 10.60 11.57
CA ASP A 140 -10.81 10.73 10.20
C ASP A 140 -9.63 11.70 10.12
N LYS A 141 -9.60 12.75 10.95
CA LYS A 141 -8.41 13.61 11.12
C LYS A 141 -7.18 12.81 11.58
N LYS A 142 -7.33 12.01 12.65
CA LYS A 142 -6.26 11.13 13.15
C LYS A 142 -5.79 10.10 12.13
N ILE A 143 -6.68 9.64 11.25
CA ILE A 143 -6.32 8.73 10.15
C ILE A 143 -5.54 9.51 9.09
N LYS A 144 -6.02 10.68 8.67
CA LYS A 144 -5.38 11.55 7.68
C LYS A 144 -3.96 11.95 8.11
N GLU A 145 -3.77 12.31 9.38
CA GLU A 145 -2.46 12.67 9.96
C GLU A 145 -1.39 11.60 9.74
N ARG A 146 -1.75 10.32 9.84
CA ARG A 146 -0.82 9.18 9.68
C ARG A 146 -0.80 8.56 8.29
N CYS A 147 -1.61 9.07 7.36
CA CYS A 147 -1.60 8.64 5.97
C CYS A 147 -0.58 9.44 5.17
N CYS A 148 -0.07 8.83 4.09
CA CYS A 148 0.64 9.58 3.06
C CYS A 148 -0.27 10.68 2.49
N ASP A 149 0.32 11.82 2.15
CA ASP A 149 -0.37 12.95 1.54
C ASP A 149 -0.67 12.63 0.06
N LEU A 150 -1.77 11.91 -0.17
CA LEU A 150 -2.14 11.46 -1.51
C LEU A 150 -2.36 12.62 -2.50
N PRO A 151 -3.04 13.73 -2.13
CA PRO A 151 -3.11 14.90 -3.00
C PRO A 151 -1.74 15.39 -3.47
N LEU A 152 -0.76 15.53 -2.56
CA LEU A 152 0.60 15.91 -2.92
C LEU A 152 1.27 14.85 -3.81
N LEU A 153 1.15 13.57 -3.44
CA LEU A 153 1.80 12.48 -4.16
C LEU A 153 1.25 12.28 -5.58
N GLU A 154 -0.04 12.56 -5.83
CA GLU A 154 -0.65 12.55 -7.16
C GLU A 154 -0.10 13.65 -8.07
N GLU A 155 0.28 14.81 -7.52
CA GLU A 155 0.88 15.87 -8.33
C GLU A 155 2.34 15.56 -8.67
N VAL A 156 3.14 15.12 -7.69
CA VAL A 156 4.58 14.89 -7.92
C VAL A 156 4.84 13.70 -8.84
N VAL A 157 4.01 12.64 -8.79
CA VAL A 157 4.20 11.45 -9.64
C VAL A 157 4.17 11.79 -11.14
N LYS A 158 3.41 12.82 -11.54
CA LYS A 158 3.34 13.31 -12.93
C LYS A 158 4.69 13.82 -13.45
N HIS A 159 5.63 14.16 -12.56
CA HIS A 159 6.91 14.75 -12.89
C HIS A 159 8.11 13.80 -12.74
N TYR A 160 7.89 12.54 -12.33
CA TYR A 160 8.99 11.59 -12.09
C TYR A 160 9.82 11.29 -13.34
N GLY A 161 9.20 11.20 -14.53
CA GLY A 161 9.90 10.93 -15.79
C GLY A 161 10.74 12.09 -16.34
N ASN A 162 10.67 13.27 -15.70
CA ASN A 162 11.42 14.47 -16.09
C ASN A 162 12.64 14.73 -15.19
N HIS A 163 13.01 13.76 -14.35
CA HIS A 163 14.13 13.85 -13.39
C HIS A 163 15.32 12.98 -13.81
#